data_AF-A0A355UXN3-F1
#
_entry.id   AF-A0A355UXN3-F1
#
_cell.length_a   1.000
_cell.length_b   1.000
_cell.length_c   1.000
_cell.angle_alpha   90.00
_cell.angle_beta   90.00
_cell.angle_gamma   90.00
#
_symmetry.space_group_name_H-M   'P 1'
#
loop_
_entity.id
_entity.type
_entity.pdbx_description
1 polymer ?
#
loop_
_entity_poly.entity_id
_entity_poly.type
_entity_poly.pdbx_seq_one_letter_code
_entity_poly.pdbx_strand_id
1 'polypeptide(L)'
;MYKAKLISIDKSQGFIEAEIKRTINYSRAKTDDVETEAVMRSLKDAFSRYADFFPKMPKEMLQSILAENDPIILFENIAFNINFDYQEKQELLEENNIIYRLSMLYGILIREIEILEVERQIQEQVYENLDKNQKEYYLREQLNVIRSELGENDEQN
;
A
#
# COMPACT_ATOMS: atom_id res chain seq x y z
N MET A 1 7.10 -7.41 23.39
CA MET A 1 7.99 -8.26 22.55
C MET A 1 9.35 -7.59 22.42
N TYR A 2 10.43 -8.36 22.23
CA TYR A 2 11.79 -7.84 22.03
C TYR A 2 12.37 -8.34 20.71
N LYS A 3 13.18 -7.53 20.03
CA LYS A 3 14.01 -7.96 18.90
C LYS A 3 15.09 -8.91 19.40
N ALA A 4 15.43 -9.88 18.57
CA ALA A 4 16.54 -10.77 18.85
C ALA A 4 17.31 -11.07 17.56
N LYS A 5 18.61 -11.25 17.70
CA LYS A 5 19.49 -11.69 16.62
C LYS A 5 19.68 -13.20 16.73
N LEU A 6 19.49 -13.90 15.62
CA LEU A 6 19.78 -15.33 15.53
C LEU A 6 21.29 -15.59 15.70
N ILE A 7 21.64 -16.53 16.58
CA ILE A 7 23.01 -17.01 16.78
C ILE A 7 23.23 -18.32 16.02
N SER A 8 22.36 -19.31 16.26
CA SER A 8 22.46 -20.65 15.66
C SER A 8 21.08 -21.28 15.50
N ILE A 9 20.97 -22.25 14.58
CA ILE A 9 19.77 -23.06 14.35
C ILE A 9 20.14 -24.53 14.41
N ASP A 10 19.38 -25.32 15.17
CA ASP A 10 19.37 -26.78 15.12
C ASP A 10 18.05 -27.28 14.53
N LYS A 11 18.13 -28.29 13.65
CA LYS A 11 16.99 -28.94 12.97
C LYS A 11 16.94 -30.46 13.20
N SER A 12 17.79 -30.98 14.08
CA SER A 12 18.01 -32.42 14.25
C SER A 12 16.83 -33.16 14.92
N GLN A 13 15.98 -32.47 15.68
CA GLN A 13 14.97 -33.09 16.54
C GLN A 13 13.53 -33.06 15.97
N GLY A 14 13.35 -32.84 14.66
CA GLY A 14 12.03 -32.74 14.04
C GLY A 14 11.29 -31.42 14.31
N PHE A 15 11.94 -30.49 15.00
CA PHE A 15 11.56 -29.08 15.14
C PHE A 15 12.80 -28.20 14.93
N ILE A 16 12.56 -26.89 14.77
CA ILE A 16 13.62 -25.89 14.65
C ILE A 16 13.86 -25.30 16.03
N GLU A 17 15.04 -25.52 16.58
CA GLU A 17 15.52 -24.85 17.80
C GLU A 17 16.50 -23.75 17.40
N ALA A 18 16.40 -22.58 18.03
CA ALA A 18 17.21 -21.42 17.68
C ALA A 18 17.80 -20.77 18.94
N GLU A 19 19.11 -20.57 18.93
CA GLU A 19 19.79 -19.75 19.93
C GLU A 19 19.71 -18.28 19.50
N ILE A 20 19.29 -17.41 20.40
CA ILE A 20 19.06 -15.98 20.11
C ILE A 20 19.78 -15.06 21.09
N LYS A 21 20.24 -13.92 20.60
CA LYS A 21 20.72 -12.80 21.42
C LYS A 21 19.66 -11.71 21.45
N ARG A 22 19.19 -11.35 22.65
CA ARG A 22 18.26 -10.21 22.80
C ARG A 22 18.91 -8.92 22.32
N THR A 23 18.15 -8.10 21.61
CA THR A 23 18.56 -6.77 21.15
C THR A 23 17.51 -5.73 21.54
N ILE A 24 17.91 -4.46 21.55
CA ILE A 24 16.99 -3.35 21.75
C ILE A 24 16.13 -3.14 20.51
N ASN A 25 14.86 -2.77 20.68
CA ASN A 25 13.98 -2.44 19.57
C ASN A 25 14.33 -1.09 18.94
N TYR A 26 14.78 -0.14 19.78
CA TYR A 26 15.09 1.23 19.41
C TYR A 26 16.41 1.66 20.05
N SER A 27 17.20 2.41 19.30
CA SER A 27 18.43 3.05 19.78
C SER A 27 18.11 4.00 20.93
N ARG A 28 19.06 4.14 21.87
CA ARG A 28 18.99 5.15 22.95
C ARG A 28 19.67 6.46 22.57
N ALA A 29 20.18 6.56 21.33
CA ALA A 29 20.77 7.79 20.84
C ALA A 29 19.71 8.89 20.83
N LYS A 30 20.10 10.11 21.23
CA LYS A 30 19.21 11.26 21.16
C LYS A 30 18.93 11.58 19.69
N THR A 31 17.66 11.74 19.37
CA THR A 31 17.16 12.15 18.07
C THR A 31 17.17 13.68 17.96
N ASP A 32 17.31 14.21 16.74
CA ASP A 32 17.04 15.63 16.49
C ASP A 32 15.53 15.84 16.46
N ASP A 33 15.02 16.70 17.35
CA ASP A 33 13.59 16.94 17.50
C ASP A 33 12.98 17.58 16.23
N VAL A 34 13.74 18.45 15.54
CA VAL A 34 13.28 19.13 14.33
C VAL A 34 13.19 18.14 13.16
N GLU A 35 14.22 17.31 13.00
CA GLU A 35 14.24 16.27 11.97
C GLU A 35 13.13 15.24 12.21
N THR A 36 12.95 14.82 13.46
CA THR A 36 11.89 13.87 13.84
C THR A 36 10.52 14.41 13.49
N GLU A 37 10.23 15.66 13.86
CA GLU A 37 8.95 16.30 13.54
C GLU A 37 8.73 16.43 12.04
N ALA A 38 9.76 16.82 11.29
CA ALA A 38 9.69 16.95 9.84
C ALA A 38 9.33 15.62 9.15
N VAL A 39 10.04 14.54 9.49
CA VAL A 39 9.78 13.22 8.93
C VAL A 39 8.40 12.70 9.33
N MET A 40 7.99 12.91 10.58
CA MET A 40 6.64 12.51 11.04
C MET A 40 5.54 13.22 10.26
N ARG A 41 5.67 14.52 9.99
CA ARG A 41 4.70 15.27 9.18
C ARG A 41 4.61 14.71 7.76
N SER A 42 5.76 14.52 7.11
CA SER A 42 5.80 13.94 5.77
C SER A 42 5.19 12.54 5.71
N LEU A 43 5.46 11.71 6.73
CA LEU A 43 4.90 10.36 6.80
C LEU A 43 3.37 10.38 6.99
N LYS A 44 2.85 11.27 7.84
CA LYS A 44 1.40 11.43 8.05
C LYS A 44 0.71 11.88 6.76
N ASP A 45 1.29 12.83 6.04
CA ASP A 45 0.75 13.31 4.76
C ASP A 45 0.71 12.18 3.71
N ALA A 46 1.80 11.41 3.60
CA ALA A 46 1.85 10.24 2.72
C ALA A 46 0.83 9.18 3.13
N PHE A 47 0.68 8.89 4.43
CA PHE A 47 -0.30 7.91 4.91
C PHE A 47 -1.74 8.34 4.63
N SER A 48 -2.05 9.63 4.75
CA SER A 48 -3.35 10.15 4.36
C SER A 48 -3.63 9.92 2.87
N ARG A 49 -2.66 10.21 1.99
CA ARG A 49 -2.78 9.94 0.54
C ARG A 49 -2.93 8.46 0.24
N TYR A 50 -2.17 7.60 0.92
CA TYR A 50 -2.28 6.16 0.77
C TYR A 50 -3.67 5.65 1.17
N ALA A 51 -4.22 6.16 2.28
CA ALA A 51 -5.55 5.78 2.77
C ALA A 51 -6.69 6.11 1.78
N ASP A 52 -6.52 7.11 0.91
CA ASP A 52 -7.51 7.45 -0.13
C ASP A 52 -7.73 6.32 -1.15
N PHE A 53 -6.73 5.44 -1.34
CA PHE A 53 -6.85 4.25 -2.20
C PHE A 53 -7.60 3.10 -1.51
N PHE A 54 -7.82 3.17 -0.19
CA PHE A 54 -8.47 2.13 0.60
C PHE A 54 -9.72 2.67 1.30
N PRO A 55 -10.83 2.93 0.56
CA PRO A 55 -12.05 3.54 1.10
C PRO A 55 -12.76 2.73 2.19
N LYS A 56 -12.32 1.48 2.45
CA LYS A 56 -12.80 0.63 3.54
C LYS A 56 -12.08 0.91 4.88
N MET A 57 -11.01 1.70 4.89
CA MET A 57 -10.32 2.06 6.13
C MET A 57 -11.26 2.92 7.02
N PRO A 58 -11.47 2.54 8.29
CA PRO A 58 -12.29 3.34 9.20
C PRO A 58 -11.72 4.75 9.39
N LYS A 59 -12.57 5.77 9.28
CA LYS A 59 -12.12 7.17 9.43
C LYS A 59 -11.59 7.47 10.82
N GLU A 60 -12.18 6.88 11.87
CA GLU A 60 -11.67 7.09 13.23
C GLU A 60 -10.25 6.52 13.39
N MET A 61 -9.96 5.41 12.71
CA MET A 61 -8.64 4.79 12.72
C MET A 61 -7.61 5.69 12.05
N LEU A 62 -7.91 6.23 10.86
CA LEU A 62 -7.02 7.16 10.17
C LEU A 62 -6.73 8.39 11.03
N GLN A 63 -7.77 9.01 11.61
CA GLN A 63 -7.61 10.18 12.48
C GLN A 63 -6.76 9.87 13.72
N SER A 64 -6.96 8.71 14.34
CA SER A 64 -6.16 8.27 15.49
C SER A 64 -4.69 8.16 15.14
N ILE A 65 -4.34 7.63 13.96
CA ILE A 65 -2.96 7.49 13.52
C ILE A 65 -2.34 8.87 13.23
N LEU A 66 -3.07 9.75 12.54
CA LEU A 66 -2.57 11.09 12.19
C LEU A 66 -2.38 11.99 13.43
N ALA A 67 -3.11 11.73 14.52
CA ALA A 67 -2.97 12.46 15.78
C ALA A 67 -1.78 12.01 16.64
N GLU A 68 -1.11 10.90 16.30
CA GLU A 68 -0.03 10.34 17.11
C GLU A 68 1.22 11.24 17.12
N ASN A 69 1.77 11.51 18.30
CA ASN A 69 2.93 12.38 18.48
C ASN A 69 4.18 11.62 18.91
N ASP A 70 4.04 10.34 19.29
CA ASP A 70 5.16 9.47 19.53
C ASP A 70 5.63 8.83 18.21
N PRO A 71 6.91 9.01 17.81
CA PRO A 71 7.41 8.50 16.54
C PRO A 71 7.41 6.97 16.47
N ILE A 72 7.59 6.28 17.61
CA ILE A 72 7.57 4.82 17.68
C ILE A 72 6.14 4.31 17.48
N ILE A 73 5.17 4.90 18.18
CA ILE A 73 3.77 4.50 18.06
C ILE A 73 3.24 4.81 16.66
N LEU A 74 3.61 5.96 16.08
CA LEU A 74 3.26 6.32 14.72
C LEU A 74 3.79 5.29 13.72
N PHE A 75 5.07 4.92 13.84
CA PHE A 75 5.69 3.90 13.01
C PHE A 75 4.95 2.56 13.12
N GLU A 76 4.70 2.07 14.34
CA GLU A 76 4.05 0.76 14.56
C GLU A 76 2.63 0.73 13.99
N ASN A 77 1.87 1.80 14.21
CA ASN A 77 0.51 1.92 13.69
C ASN A 77 0.47 1.96 12.16
N ILE A 78 1.33 2.76 11.52
CA ILE A 78 1.35 2.85 10.05
C ILE A 78 1.86 1.54 9.45
N ALA A 79 2.93 0.96 10.01
CA ALA A 79 3.51 -0.28 9.53
C ALA A 79 2.54 -1.47 9.62
N PHE A 80 1.64 -1.50 10.61
CA PHE A 80 0.63 -2.55 10.68
C PHE A 80 -0.41 -2.48 9.55
N ASN A 81 -0.61 -1.31 8.94
CA ASN A 81 -1.68 -1.05 7.99
C ASN A 81 -1.23 -0.97 6.53
N ILE A 82 0.06 -1.17 6.25
CA ILE A 82 0.61 -1.18 4.90
C ILE A 82 0.94 -2.62 4.48
N ASN A 83 0.68 -2.92 3.21
CA ASN A 83 1.17 -4.15 2.60
C ASN A 83 2.64 -3.99 2.23
N PHE A 84 3.52 -4.59 3.02
CA PHE A 84 4.95 -4.66 2.71
C PHE A 84 5.33 -6.01 2.11
N ASP A 85 6.36 -6.00 1.27
CA ASP A 85 7.12 -7.21 1.01
C ASP A 85 7.88 -7.63 2.28
N TYR A 86 8.17 -8.93 2.44
CA TYR A 86 8.78 -9.43 3.67
C TYR A 86 10.21 -8.89 3.88
N GLN A 87 10.92 -8.58 2.80
CA GLN A 87 12.26 -7.98 2.80
C GLN A 87 12.19 -6.57 3.41
N GLU A 88 11.23 -5.76 3.00
CA GLU A 88 11.03 -4.41 3.55
C GLU A 88 10.66 -4.46 5.03
N LYS A 89 9.80 -5.41 5.44
CA LYS A 89 9.50 -5.66 6.86
C LYS A 89 10.76 -5.98 7.65
N GLN A 90 11.64 -6.82 7.09
CA GLN A 90 12.88 -7.21 7.73
C GLN A 90 13.88 -6.04 7.80
N GLU A 91 14.02 -5.24 6.75
CA GLU A 91 14.87 -4.05 6.75
C GLU A 91 14.42 -3.03 7.81
N LEU A 92 13.11 -2.76 7.89
CA LEU A 92 12.54 -1.92 8.95
C LEU A 92 12.76 -2.53 10.35
N LEU A 93 12.67 -3.85 10.48
CA LEU A 93 12.95 -4.55 11.73
C LEU A 93 14.44 -4.48 12.13
N GLU A 94 15.37 -4.37 11.19
CA GLU A 94 16.80 -4.35 11.50
C GLU A 94 17.31 -2.94 11.85
N GLU A 95 16.71 -1.89 11.29
CA GLU A 95 17.01 -0.50 11.67
C GLU A 95 16.60 -0.24 13.12
N ASN A 96 17.46 0.38 13.94
CA ASN A 96 17.20 0.64 15.35
C ASN A 96 16.94 2.11 15.66
N ASN A 97 17.39 3.02 14.82
CA ASN A 97 17.09 4.44 14.93
C ASN A 97 15.69 4.71 14.38
N ILE A 98 14.84 5.33 15.19
CA ILE A 98 13.46 5.62 14.81
C ILE A 98 13.36 6.62 13.65
N ILE A 99 14.23 7.64 13.56
CA ILE A 99 14.21 8.62 12.45
C ILE A 99 14.50 7.91 11.12
N TYR A 100 15.56 7.09 11.09
CA TYR A 100 15.90 6.33 9.87
C TYR A 100 14.78 5.37 9.51
N ARG A 101 14.17 4.70 10.50
CA ARG A 101 13.06 3.79 10.24
C ARG A 101 11.80 4.50 9.71
N LEU A 102 11.46 5.66 10.25
CA LEU A 102 10.38 6.51 9.73
C LEU A 102 10.67 6.97 8.31
N SER A 103 11.91 7.33 8.01
CA SER A 103 12.35 7.75 6.68
C SER A 103 12.27 6.62 5.66
N MET A 104 12.68 5.40 6.04
CA MET A 104 12.52 4.20 5.23
C MET A 104 11.04 3.91 4.96
N LEU A 105 10.21 3.96 6.00
CA LEU A 105 8.77 3.75 5.89
C LEU A 105 8.12 4.78 4.96
N TYR A 106 8.52 6.05 5.06
CA TYR A 106 8.07 7.09 4.16
C TYR A 106 8.43 6.79 2.70
N GLY A 107 9.68 6.38 2.44
CA GLY A 107 10.12 6.00 1.10
C GLY A 107 9.32 4.82 0.51
N ILE A 108 9.06 3.79 1.33
CA ILE A 108 8.22 2.65 0.94
C ILE A 108 6.81 3.14 0.57
N LEU A 109 6.22 3.97 1.41
CA LEU A 109 4.86 4.47 1.22
C LEU A 109 4.71 5.33 -0.04
N ILE A 110 5.71 6.16 -0.35
CA ILE A 110 5.72 6.94 -1.60
C ILE A 110 5.73 6.04 -2.83
N ARG A 111 6.60 5.01 -2.84
CA ARG A 111 6.64 4.04 -3.95
C ARG A 111 5.31 3.32 -4.12
N GLU A 112 4.69 2.92 -3.01
CA GLU A 112 3.41 2.23 -3.05
C GLU A 112 2.29 3.11 -3.59
N ILE A 113 2.26 4.39 -3.20
CA ILE A 113 1.32 5.38 -3.75
C ILE A 113 1.52 5.53 -5.27
N GLU A 114 2.77 5.60 -5.76
CA GLU A 114 3.05 5.69 -7.21
C GLU A 114 2.51 4.46 -7.97
N ILE A 115 2.68 3.27 -7.41
CA ILE A 115 2.14 2.03 -7.99
C ILE A 115 0.61 2.09 -8.05
N LEU A 116 -0.04 2.44 -6.94
CA LEU A 116 -1.50 2.54 -6.84
C LEU A 116 -2.08 3.59 -7.79
N GLU A 117 -1.39 4.71 -7.99
CA GLU A 117 -1.77 5.74 -8.96
C GLU A 117 -1.76 5.19 -10.39
N VAL A 118 -0.72 4.44 -10.77
CA VAL A 118 -0.62 3.80 -12.08
C VAL A 118 -1.68 2.71 -12.25
N GLU A 119 -1.91 1.87 -11.23
CA GLU A 119 -2.95 0.84 -11.26
C GLU A 119 -4.34 1.46 -11.47
N ARG A 120 -4.65 2.57 -10.79
CA ARG A 120 -5.91 3.29 -10.98
C ARG A 120 -6.06 3.80 -12.41
N GLN A 121 -5.01 4.39 -12.99
CA GLN A 121 -5.03 4.86 -14.39
C GLN A 121 -5.27 3.70 -15.38
N ILE A 122 -4.63 2.55 -15.15
CA ILE A 122 -4.84 1.37 -15.99
C ILE A 122 -6.29 0.90 -15.90
N GLN A 123 -6.86 0.85 -14.69
CA GLN A 123 -8.26 0.46 -14.50
C GLN A 123 -9.21 1.43 -15.21
N GLU A 124 -9.04 2.74 -15.02
CA GLU A 124 -9.84 3.76 -15.70
C GLU A 124 -9.79 3.61 -17.22
N GLN A 125 -8.60 3.40 -17.79
CA GLN A 125 -8.43 3.20 -19.24
C GLN A 125 -9.15 1.94 -19.74
N VAL A 126 -9.15 0.85 -18.96
CA VAL A 126 -9.88 -0.38 -19.29
C VAL A 126 -11.38 -0.14 -19.25
N TYR A 127 -11.90 0.54 -18.22
CA TYR A 127 -13.33 0.88 -18.13
C TYR A 127 -13.79 1.74 -19.30
N GLU A 128 -13.05 2.79 -19.67
CA GLU A 128 -13.40 3.63 -20.82
C GLU A 128 -13.47 2.85 -22.13
N ASN A 129 -12.56 1.89 -22.32
CA ASN A 129 -12.54 1.06 -23.52
C ASN A 129 -13.72 0.09 -23.55
N LEU A 130 -14.11 -0.48 -22.41
CA LEU A 130 -15.30 -1.33 -22.29
C LEU A 130 -16.58 -0.54 -22.57
N ASP A 131 -16.73 0.65 -21.99
CA ASP A 131 -17.90 1.52 -22.20
C ASP A 131 -18.06 1.92 -23.67
N LYS A 132 -16.96 2.28 -24.35
CA LYS A 132 -16.96 2.60 -25.78
C LYS A 132 -17.39 1.40 -26.62
N ASN A 133 -16.81 0.22 -26.37
CA ASN A 133 -17.15 -1.00 -27.09
C ASN A 133 -18.61 -1.40 -26.89
N GLN A 134 -19.11 -1.31 -25.65
CA GLN A 134 -20.50 -1.62 -25.35
C GLN A 134 -21.47 -0.66 -26.04
N LYS A 135 -21.15 0.64 -26.07
CA LYS A 135 -21.93 1.65 -26.78
C LYS A 135 -21.95 1.42 -28.29
N GLU A 136 -20.80 1.10 -28.90
CA GLU A 136 -20.73 0.81 -30.33
C GLU A 136 -21.52 -0.44 -30.70
N TYR A 137 -21.38 -1.52 -29.91
CA TYR A 137 -22.17 -2.74 -30.08
C TYR A 137 -23.67 -2.45 -30.05
N TYR A 138 -24.12 -1.69 -29.05
CA TYR A 138 -25.53 -1.31 -28.93
C TYR A 138 -26.03 -0.50 -30.12
N LEU A 139 -25.27 0.49 -30.59
CA LEU A 139 -25.65 1.31 -31.75
C LEU A 139 -25.69 0.48 -33.05
N ARG A 140 -24.76 -0.47 -33.24
CA ARG A 140 -24.80 -1.39 -34.39
C ARG A 140 -26.05 -2.25 -34.38
N GLU A 141 -26.44 -2.75 -33.21
CA GLU A 141 -27.64 -3.57 -33.09
C GLU A 141 -28.91 -2.75 -33.33
N GLN A 142 -28.98 -1.52 -32.85
CA GLN A 142 -30.08 -0.61 -33.20
C GLN A 142 -30.18 -0.37 -34.71
N LEU A 143 -29.05 -0.15 -35.39
CA LEU A 143 -29.04 0.00 -36.85
C LEU A 143 -29.50 -1.28 -37.56
N ASN A 144 -29.10 -2.46 -37.10
CA ASN A 144 -29.54 -3.74 -37.66
C ASN A 144 -31.06 -3.93 -37.52
N VAL A 145 -31.62 -3.57 -36.36
CA VAL A 145 -33.07 -3.62 -36.13
C VAL A 145 -33.80 -2.64 -37.04
N ILE A 146 -33.36 -1.38 -37.13
CA ILE A 146 -33.97 -0.37 -38.01
C ILE A 146 -33.96 -0.83 -39.48
N ARG A 147 -32.82 -1.36 -39.97
CA ARG A 147 -32.72 -1.90 -41.34
C ARG A 147 -33.68 -3.05 -41.59
N SER A 148 -33.85 -3.92 -40.59
CA SER A 148 -34.79 -5.04 -40.66
C SER A 148 -36.25 -4.57 -40.66
N GLU A 149 -36.61 -3.55 -39.87
CA GLU A 149 -37.96 -2.96 -39.87
C GLU A 149 -38.28 -2.18 -41.15
N LEU A 150 -37.26 -1.55 -41.78
CA LEU A 150 -37.42 -0.83 -43.05
C LEU A 150 -37.51 -1.77 -44.27
N GLY A 151 -37.38 -3.09 -44.10
CA GLY A 151 -37.44 -4.06 -45.19
C GLY A 151 -36.18 -4.07 -46.08
N GLU A 152 -35.09 -3.44 -45.66
CA GLU A 152 -33.83 -3.34 -46.44
C GLU A 152 -33.04 -4.66 -46.47
N ASN A 153 -33.53 -5.73 -45.83
CA ASN A 153 -32.92 -7.06 -45.92
C ASN A 153 -33.28 -7.81 -47.22
N ASP A 154 -34.09 -7.23 -48.12
CA ASP A 154 -34.56 -7.88 -49.36
C ASP A 154 -33.80 -7.46 -50.64
N GLU A 155 -32.61 -6.84 -50.56
CA GLU A 155 -31.79 -6.49 -51.73
C GLU A 155 -30.52 -7.35 -51.92
N GLN A 156 -30.64 -8.66 -51.70
CA GLN A 156 -29.71 -9.63 -52.28
C GLN A 156 -30.48 -10.69 -53.08
N ASN A 157 -30.85 -10.32 -54.31
CA ASN A 157 -31.06 -11.23 -55.43
C ASN A 157 -30.22 -10.76 -56.61
#